data_AF-Q52KV9-F1
#
_entry.id   AF-Q52KV9-F1
#
_cell.length_a   1.000
_cell.length_b   1.000
_cell.length_c   1.000
_cell.angle_alpha   90.00
_cell.angle_beta   90.00
_cell.angle_gamma   90.00
#
_symmetry.space_group_name_H-M   'P 1'
#
loop_
_entity.id
_entity.type
_entity.pdbx_description
1 polymer ?
#
loop_
_entity_poly.entity_id
_entity_poly.type
_entity_poly.pdbx_seq_one_letter_code
_entity_poly.pdbx_strand_id
1 'polypeptide(L)'
;KEDGDSYIINGHKWWTSGALDPRCKICIFMGKTDPEAPRHKQQTMILIPMDTAGIKLTRPLTVYGLDDAPAGHGEIHFDNVRVPKENILLGRGRGFEIAQGRLGPGRIHHCMRLVGNAERSLSLMKQRVKTRIAFGKPLVEQGTILAGIAQSRAEIEQARLLVLKAAHLMDTVGNKTAALEISLIKMVAPTMAYRVVDRAIQAFGAAGLSSDFPLAQFHAWARALRLADGPDEVHQAAVAKIELKH
;
A
#
# COMPACT_ATOMS: atom_id res chain seq x y z
N LYS A 1 26.74 -7.08 8.72
CA LYS A 1 28.10 -7.68 8.72
C LYS A 1 28.02 -9.03 9.41
N GLU A 2 28.70 -10.04 8.89
CA GLU A 2 28.82 -11.34 9.56
C GLU A 2 29.85 -11.26 10.69
N ASP A 3 29.54 -11.85 11.84
CA ASP A 3 30.40 -11.88 13.02
C ASP A 3 30.19 -13.20 13.77
N GLY A 4 31.13 -14.14 13.60
CA GLY A 4 31.03 -15.48 14.20
C GLY A 4 29.78 -16.24 13.73
N ASP A 5 28.93 -16.63 14.66
CA ASP A 5 27.63 -17.30 14.46
C ASP A 5 26.45 -16.32 14.25
N SER A 6 26.74 -15.02 14.21
CA SER A 6 25.77 -13.95 14.26
C SER A 6 25.92 -12.95 13.09
N TYR A 7 24.92 -12.09 12.95
CA TYR A 7 24.98 -10.88 12.13
C TYR A 7 24.89 -9.63 13.00
N ILE A 8 25.73 -8.65 12.67
CA ILE A 8 25.63 -7.27 13.17
C ILE A 8 24.93 -6.42 12.12
N ILE A 9 23.81 -5.83 12.51
CA ILE A 9 22.93 -5.03 11.66
C ILE A 9 23.09 -3.58 12.05
N ASN A 10 23.46 -2.77 11.06
CA ASN A 10 23.46 -1.32 11.14
C ASN A 10 22.58 -0.77 10.03
N GLY A 11 21.69 0.16 10.35
CA GLY A 11 20.84 0.77 9.35
C GLY A 11 19.77 1.70 9.90
N HIS A 12 19.27 2.53 9.01
CA HIS A 12 18.14 3.41 9.24
C HIS A 12 16.99 2.97 8.33
N LYS A 13 15.82 2.72 8.92
CA LYS A 13 14.58 2.34 8.23
C LYS A 13 13.46 3.27 8.64
N TRP A 14 12.54 3.49 7.73
CA TRP A 14 11.39 4.36 7.91
C TRP A 14 10.20 3.79 7.15
N TRP A 15 8.99 4.28 7.47
CA TRP A 15 7.73 3.71 6.99
C TRP A 15 7.53 2.24 7.39
N THR A 16 7.99 1.87 8.59
CA THR A 16 7.77 0.53 9.13
C THR A 16 6.40 0.48 9.79
N SER A 17 5.38 0.12 9.00
CA SER A 17 3.99 0.06 9.47
C SER A 17 3.81 -0.97 10.59
N GLY A 18 3.11 -0.59 11.66
CA GLY A 18 2.84 -1.47 12.81
C GLY A 18 3.96 -1.55 13.85
N ALA A 19 5.10 -0.89 13.63
CA ALA A 19 6.21 -0.93 14.58
C ALA A 19 5.93 -0.22 15.91
N LEU A 20 4.94 0.68 15.96
CA LEU A 20 4.55 1.41 17.16
C LEU A 20 3.62 0.60 18.07
N ASP A 21 3.00 -0.46 17.54
CA ASP A 21 2.10 -1.30 18.30
C ASP A 21 2.89 -2.16 19.30
N PRO A 22 2.57 -2.14 20.61
CA PRO A 22 3.30 -2.93 21.61
C PRO A 22 3.21 -4.46 21.37
N ARG A 23 2.26 -4.91 20.56
CA ARG A 23 2.10 -6.32 20.14
C ARG A 23 3.07 -6.70 19.01
N CYS A 24 3.71 -5.74 18.35
CA CYS A 24 4.71 -6.01 17.32
C CYS A 24 6.02 -6.50 17.97
N LYS A 25 6.24 -7.82 17.97
CA LYS A 25 7.40 -8.46 18.62
C LYS A 25 8.51 -8.87 17.65
N ILE A 26 8.27 -8.82 16.34
CA ILE A 26 9.20 -9.31 15.33
C ILE A 26 9.18 -8.37 14.12
N CYS A 27 10.35 -8.10 13.55
CA CYS A 27 10.45 -7.43 12.24
C CYS A 27 11.20 -8.28 11.22
N ILE A 28 10.78 -8.18 9.97
CA ILE A 28 11.47 -8.75 8.82
C ILE A 28 12.34 -7.65 8.21
N PHE A 29 13.64 -7.73 8.42
CA PHE A 29 14.60 -6.74 7.94
C PHE A 29 15.24 -7.20 6.63
N MET A 30 15.21 -6.34 5.62
CA MET A 30 15.99 -6.53 4.40
C MET A 30 17.22 -5.62 4.42
N GLY A 31 18.40 -6.24 4.33
CA GLY A 31 19.69 -5.56 4.36
C GLY A 31 20.67 -6.09 3.31
N LYS A 32 21.66 -5.25 2.99
CA LYS A 32 22.75 -5.60 2.08
C LYS A 32 23.76 -6.49 2.82
N THR A 33 23.92 -7.72 2.35
CA THR A 33 24.84 -8.71 2.94
C THR A 33 26.08 -8.97 2.09
N ASP A 34 26.02 -8.66 0.81
CA ASP A 34 27.12 -8.85 -0.14
C ASP A 34 27.10 -7.70 -1.17
N PRO A 35 27.94 -6.67 -1.01
CA PRO A 35 28.02 -5.54 -1.94
C PRO A 35 28.59 -5.88 -3.31
N GLU A 36 29.37 -6.95 -3.43
CA GLU A 36 30.09 -7.33 -4.65
C GLU A 36 29.30 -8.33 -5.51
N ALA A 37 28.30 -9.01 -4.94
CA ALA A 37 27.39 -9.86 -5.69
C ALA A 37 26.62 -9.10 -6.79
N PRO A 38 26.09 -9.79 -7.82
CA PRO A 38 25.18 -9.18 -8.79
C PRO A 38 24.06 -8.40 -8.10
N ARG A 39 23.65 -7.24 -8.64
CA ARG A 39 22.72 -6.29 -7.99
C ARG A 39 21.48 -6.94 -7.35
N HIS A 40 20.90 -7.96 -8.00
CA HIS A 40 19.70 -8.66 -7.53
C HIS A 40 19.95 -9.75 -6.46
N LYS A 41 21.21 -10.02 -6.10
CA LYS A 41 21.65 -10.98 -5.07
C LYS A 41 22.35 -10.33 -3.87
N GLN A 42 22.41 -9.01 -3.82
CA GLN A 42 23.12 -8.30 -2.74
C GLN A 42 22.33 -8.25 -1.42
N GLN A 43 21.02 -8.53 -1.46
CA GLN A 43 20.10 -8.33 -0.34
C GLN A 43 19.68 -9.66 0.30
N THR A 44 19.54 -9.67 1.62
CA THR A 44 19.04 -10.81 2.41
C THR A 44 17.92 -10.34 3.34
N MET A 45 16.95 -11.22 3.60
CA MET A 45 15.96 -10.99 4.66
C MET A 45 16.33 -11.77 5.92
N ILE A 46 16.18 -11.13 7.07
CA ILE A 46 16.50 -11.68 8.39
C ILE A 46 15.43 -11.27 9.40
N LEU A 47 15.10 -12.17 10.31
CA LEU A 47 14.19 -11.91 11.42
C LEU A 47 14.93 -11.22 12.57
N ILE A 48 14.32 -10.19 13.15
CA ILE A 48 14.87 -9.46 14.31
C ILE A 48 13.75 -9.28 15.35
N PRO A 49 13.87 -9.88 16.55
CA PRO A 49 12.98 -9.57 17.67
C PRO A 49 13.02 -8.07 18.00
N MET A 50 11.85 -7.45 18.19
CA MET A 50 11.74 -6.00 18.35
C MET A 50 12.35 -5.46 19.66
N ASP A 51 12.60 -6.34 20.63
CA ASP A 51 13.28 -6.07 21.91
C ASP A 51 14.80 -6.30 21.85
N THR A 52 15.37 -6.64 20.68
CA THR A 52 16.81 -6.82 20.53
C THR A 52 17.55 -5.51 20.81
N ALA A 53 18.60 -5.59 21.64
CA ALA A 53 19.43 -4.43 21.97
C ALA A 53 19.98 -3.74 20.71
N GLY A 54 19.95 -2.41 20.70
CA GLY A 54 20.37 -1.58 19.56
C GLY A 54 19.24 -1.16 18.62
N ILE A 55 18.01 -1.69 18.79
CA ILE A 55 16.84 -1.17 18.08
C ILE A 55 16.34 0.09 18.78
N LYS A 56 16.19 1.17 18.03
CA LYS A 56 15.64 2.44 18.50
C LYS A 56 14.53 2.92 17.58
N LEU A 57 13.28 2.85 18.06
CA LEU A 57 12.16 3.52 17.42
C LEU A 57 12.27 5.03 17.68
N THR A 58 12.47 5.83 16.64
CA THR A 58 12.78 7.26 16.79
C THR A 58 11.54 8.13 16.84
N ARG A 59 10.60 7.93 15.91
CA ARG A 59 9.35 8.71 15.85
C ARG A 59 8.27 8.06 14.98
N PRO A 60 6.99 8.41 15.19
CA PRO A 60 5.93 8.13 14.24
C PRO A 60 6.00 9.03 13.00
N LEU A 61 5.45 8.53 11.89
CA LEU A 61 5.26 9.24 10.62
C LEU A 61 3.76 9.31 10.30
N THR A 62 3.27 10.50 9.95
CA THR A 62 1.86 10.73 9.62
C THR A 62 1.64 10.84 8.12
N VAL A 63 0.44 10.46 7.64
CA VAL A 63 0.02 10.67 6.25
C VAL A 63 -0.98 11.83 6.21
N TYR A 64 -0.60 12.96 5.62
CA TYR A 64 -1.40 14.20 5.67
C TYR A 64 -1.79 14.65 7.09
N GLY A 65 -0.92 14.39 8.07
CA GLY A 65 -1.20 14.67 9.48
C GLY A 65 -2.17 13.69 10.15
N LEU A 66 -2.69 12.70 9.42
CA LEU A 66 -3.47 11.61 10.00
C LEU A 66 -2.56 10.60 10.66
N ASP A 67 -2.93 10.23 11.88
CA ASP A 67 -2.37 9.09 12.60
C ASP A 67 -3.08 7.79 12.18
N ASP A 68 -2.33 6.69 12.13
CA ASP A 68 -2.82 5.33 11.83
C ASP A 68 -2.74 4.46 13.09
N ALA A 69 -3.13 5.03 14.22
CA ALA A 69 -3.07 4.40 15.53
C ALA A 69 -3.96 3.13 15.58
N PRO A 70 -3.53 2.07 16.30
CA PRO A 70 -2.34 1.99 17.16
C PRO A 70 -1.05 1.58 16.43
N ALA A 71 -1.15 1.19 15.16
CA ALA A 71 -0.05 0.59 14.41
C ALA A 71 0.95 1.64 13.90
N GLY A 72 0.42 2.70 13.29
CA GLY A 72 1.15 3.82 12.70
C GLY A 72 2.28 3.39 11.77
N HIS A 73 3.20 4.33 11.50
CA HIS A 73 4.41 4.10 10.72
C HIS A 73 5.62 4.59 11.49
N GLY A 74 6.56 3.68 11.80
CA GLY A 74 7.75 4.02 12.58
C GLY A 74 8.97 4.34 11.71
N GLU A 75 9.75 5.32 12.17
CA GLU A 75 11.17 5.47 11.87
C GLU A 75 11.99 4.70 12.93
N ILE A 76 12.95 3.89 12.50
CA ILE A 76 13.68 2.93 13.33
C ILE A 76 15.16 2.93 12.93
N HIS A 77 16.02 3.08 13.94
CA HIS A 77 17.45 2.86 13.84
C HIS A 77 17.82 1.47 14.39
N PHE A 78 18.76 0.83 13.71
CA PHE A 78 19.38 -0.41 14.12
C PHE A 78 20.87 -0.09 14.30
N ASP A 79 21.31 0.00 15.56
CA ASP A 79 22.68 0.36 15.92
C ASP A 79 23.37 -0.84 16.57
N ASN A 80 24.23 -1.51 15.80
CA ASN A 80 24.93 -2.74 16.20
C ASN A 80 24.01 -3.85 16.73
N VAL A 81 22.81 -3.99 16.14
CA VAL A 81 21.85 -5.03 16.49
C VAL A 81 22.43 -6.39 16.12
N ARG A 82 22.61 -7.27 17.11
CA ARG A 82 23.17 -8.62 16.94
C ARG A 82 22.04 -9.65 16.89
N VAL A 83 22.00 -10.47 15.84
CA VAL A 83 21.04 -11.59 15.70
C VAL A 83 21.73 -12.87 15.19
N PRO A 84 21.26 -14.06 15.58
CA PRO A 84 21.82 -15.33 15.09
C PRO A 84 21.75 -15.48 13.56
N LYS A 85 22.68 -16.23 12.97
CA LYS A 85 22.66 -16.55 11.53
C LYS A 85 21.42 -17.33 11.10
N GLU A 86 20.90 -18.17 11.98
CA GLU A 86 19.68 -18.98 11.75
C GLU A 86 18.42 -18.13 11.55
N ASN A 87 18.43 -16.85 11.92
CA ASN A 87 17.33 -15.94 11.66
C ASN A 87 17.19 -15.55 10.17
N ILE A 88 18.15 -15.93 9.31
CA ILE A 88 18.05 -15.69 7.86
C ILE A 88 16.84 -16.44 7.29
N LEU A 89 16.02 -15.71 6.55
CA LEU A 89 14.93 -16.30 5.78
C LEU A 89 15.45 -16.83 4.45
N LEU A 90 15.21 -18.12 4.21
CA LEU A 90 15.54 -18.87 2.98
C LEU A 90 17.05 -19.01 2.68
N GLY A 91 17.79 -17.91 2.65
CA GLY A 91 19.22 -17.92 2.41
C GLY A 91 19.79 -16.55 2.05
N ARG A 92 21.12 -16.44 2.11
CA ARG A 92 21.84 -15.23 1.73
C ARG A 92 21.59 -14.88 0.25
N GLY A 93 21.42 -13.60 -0.03
CA GLY A 93 21.20 -13.08 -1.38
C GLY A 93 19.80 -13.34 -1.95
N ARG A 94 18.90 -13.97 -1.18
CA ARG A 94 17.52 -14.27 -1.59
C ARG A 94 16.52 -13.16 -1.21
N GLY A 95 16.99 -12.00 -0.75
CA GLY A 95 16.13 -10.94 -0.21
C GLY A 95 15.12 -10.39 -1.23
N PHE A 96 15.54 -10.15 -2.48
CA PHE A 96 14.62 -9.67 -3.52
C PHE A 96 13.58 -10.71 -3.93
N GLU A 97 13.94 -11.99 -3.92
CA GLU A 97 12.99 -13.08 -4.22
C GLU A 97 11.87 -13.14 -3.18
N ILE A 98 12.23 -13.11 -1.89
CA ILE A 98 11.26 -13.12 -0.80
C ILE A 98 10.41 -11.84 -0.87
N ALA A 99 11.03 -10.68 -1.16
CA ALA A 99 10.30 -9.42 -1.34
C ALA A 99 9.26 -9.52 -2.46
N GLN A 100 9.61 -10.02 -3.64
CA GLN A 100 8.64 -10.16 -4.74
C GLN A 100 7.56 -11.19 -4.41
N GLY A 101 7.93 -12.30 -3.76
CA GLY A 101 6.99 -13.34 -3.32
C GLY A 101 5.91 -12.79 -2.39
N ARG A 102 6.27 -11.91 -1.44
CA ARG A 102 5.31 -11.29 -0.52
C ARG A 102 4.55 -10.11 -1.13
N LEU A 103 5.22 -9.29 -1.95
CA LEU A 103 4.66 -8.04 -2.46
C LEU A 103 3.60 -8.28 -3.54
N GLY A 104 3.66 -9.38 -4.30
CA GLY A 104 2.62 -9.76 -5.25
C GLY A 104 1.23 -9.83 -4.58
N PRO A 105 1.04 -10.71 -3.57
CA PRO A 105 -0.18 -10.76 -2.78
C PRO A 105 -0.51 -9.45 -2.04
N GLY A 106 0.50 -8.77 -1.48
CA GLY A 106 0.29 -7.48 -0.79
C GLY A 106 -0.40 -6.45 -1.69
N ARG A 107 0.10 -6.28 -2.92
CA ARG A 107 -0.45 -5.36 -3.92
C ARG A 107 -1.92 -5.64 -4.21
N ILE A 108 -2.29 -6.89 -4.46
CA ILE A 108 -3.68 -7.22 -4.82
C ILE A 108 -4.62 -7.04 -3.62
N HIS A 109 -4.20 -7.42 -2.41
CA HIS A 109 -5.01 -7.23 -1.20
C HIS A 109 -5.33 -5.75 -0.95
N HIS A 110 -4.38 -4.85 -1.21
CA HIS A 110 -4.64 -3.41 -1.15
C HIS A 110 -5.65 -2.95 -2.20
N CYS A 111 -5.53 -3.43 -3.44
CA CYS A 111 -6.46 -3.11 -4.51
C CYS A 111 -7.90 -3.58 -4.21
N MET A 112 -8.05 -4.80 -3.68
CA MET A 112 -9.34 -5.34 -3.24
C MET A 112 -10.02 -4.43 -2.20
N ARG A 113 -9.28 -3.98 -1.19
CA ARG A 113 -9.82 -3.09 -0.15
C ARG A 113 -10.17 -1.71 -0.69
N LEU A 114 -9.39 -1.18 -1.63
CA LEU A 114 -9.66 0.11 -2.26
C LEU A 114 -10.96 0.14 -3.07
N VAL A 115 -11.35 -0.99 -3.70
CA VAL A 115 -12.68 -1.13 -4.30
C VAL A 115 -13.78 -0.96 -3.24
N GLY A 116 -13.59 -1.53 -2.05
CA GLY A 116 -14.50 -1.36 -0.92
C GLY A 116 -14.60 0.10 -0.44
N ASN A 117 -13.46 0.80 -0.30
CA ASN A 117 -13.42 2.21 0.08
C ASN A 117 -14.16 3.10 -0.95
N ALA A 118 -13.96 2.82 -2.24
CA ALA A 118 -14.64 3.54 -3.32
C ALA A 118 -16.16 3.30 -3.32
N GLU A 119 -16.61 2.05 -3.14
CA GLU A 119 -18.04 1.73 -3.00
C GLU A 119 -18.68 2.43 -1.80
N ARG A 120 -18.01 2.42 -0.66
CA ARG A 120 -18.50 3.11 0.54
C ARG A 120 -18.61 4.61 0.30
N SER A 121 -17.61 5.21 -0.35
CA SER A 121 -17.60 6.63 -0.69
C SER A 121 -18.72 7.01 -1.66
N LEU A 122 -18.94 6.20 -2.70
CA LEU A 122 -20.05 6.39 -3.63
C LEU A 122 -21.41 6.24 -2.94
N SER A 123 -21.55 5.28 -2.03
CA SER A 123 -22.78 5.11 -1.24
C SER A 123 -23.09 6.34 -0.38
N LEU A 124 -22.09 6.84 0.35
CA LEU A 124 -22.19 8.05 1.16
C LEU A 124 -22.52 9.28 0.30
N MET A 125 -21.84 9.44 -0.84
CA MET A 125 -22.11 10.52 -1.79
C MET A 125 -23.58 10.51 -2.25
N LYS A 126 -24.11 9.35 -2.66
CA LYS A 126 -25.52 9.22 -3.06
C LYS A 126 -26.50 9.60 -1.95
N GLN A 127 -26.20 9.24 -0.70
CA GLN A 127 -27.03 9.62 0.45
C GLN A 127 -26.99 11.13 0.67
N ARG A 128 -25.79 11.73 0.69
CA ARG A 128 -25.59 13.16 0.92
C ARG A 128 -26.29 14.04 -0.10
N VAL A 129 -26.17 13.73 -1.38
CA VAL A 129 -26.69 14.61 -2.44
C VAL A 129 -28.21 14.60 -2.53
N LYS A 130 -28.86 13.54 -2.03
CA LYS A 130 -30.33 13.45 -1.95
C LYS A 130 -30.91 14.26 -0.79
N THR A 131 -30.16 14.43 0.30
CA THR A 131 -30.67 15.09 1.52
C THR A 131 -30.24 16.54 1.64
N ARG A 132 -29.16 16.95 0.97
CA ARG A 132 -28.66 18.33 1.04
C ARG A 132 -29.33 19.23 0.00
N ILE A 133 -29.99 20.28 0.48
CA ILE A 133 -30.54 21.37 -0.36
C ILE A 133 -29.53 22.52 -0.46
N ALA A 134 -29.25 23.00 -1.67
CA ALA A 134 -28.48 24.21 -1.93
C ALA A 134 -29.10 24.95 -3.13
N PHE A 135 -29.13 26.28 -3.06
CA PHE A 135 -29.75 27.12 -4.11
C PHE A 135 -31.20 26.69 -4.44
N GLY A 136 -31.98 26.37 -3.40
CA GLY A 136 -33.41 26.06 -3.54
C GLY A 136 -33.76 24.63 -3.97
N LYS A 137 -32.79 23.77 -4.29
CA LYS A 137 -33.04 22.38 -4.70
C LYS A 137 -32.03 21.37 -4.13
N PRO A 138 -32.37 20.07 -4.05
CA PRO A 138 -31.42 19.01 -3.72
C PRO A 138 -30.18 19.02 -4.63
N LEU A 139 -29.01 18.69 -4.07
CA LEU A 139 -27.76 18.60 -4.85
C LEU A 139 -27.82 17.56 -5.96
N VAL A 140 -28.63 16.51 -5.82
CA VAL A 140 -28.83 15.48 -6.85
C VAL A 140 -29.43 16.04 -8.15
N GLU A 141 -30.11 17.20 -8.09
CA GLU A 141 -30.65 17.89 -9.27
C GLU A 141 -29.64 18.82 -9.97
N GLN A 142 -28.37 18.80 -9.54
CA GLN A 142 -27.27 19.50 -10.19
C GLN A 142 -26.55 18.54 -11.15
N GLY A 143 -26.49 18.88 -12.44
CA GLY A 143 -25.99 17.97 -13.49
C GLY A 143 -24.56 17.46 -13.27
N THR A 144 -23.69 18.27 -12.69
CA THR A 144 -22.29 17.89 -12.39
C THR A 144 -22.20 16.75 -11.36
N ILE A 145 -23.12 16.70 -10.39
CA ILE A 145 -23.19 15.63 -9.38
C ILE A 145 -23.60 14.31 -10.04
N LEU A 146 -24.58 14.34 -10.94
CA LEU A 146 -25.04 13.16 -11.67
C LEU A 146 -23.92 12.56 -12.53
N ALA A 147 -23.18 13.40 -13.25
CA ALA A 147 -22.02 12.99 -14.03
C ALA A 147 -20.94 12.34 -13.13
N GLY A 148 -20.65 12.93 -11.96
CA GLY A 148 -19.71 12.39 -10.99
C GLY A 148 -20.12 11.01 -10.44
N ILE A 149 -21.40 10.80 -10.15
CA ILE A 149 -21.94 9.50 -9.71
C ILE A 149 -21.80 8.44 -10.81
N ALA A 150 -22.18 8.77 -12.04
CA ALA A 150 -22.10 7.86 -13.18
C ALA A 150 -20.66 7.44 -13.47
N GLN A 151 -19.75 8.42 -13.55
CA GLN A 151 -18.32 8.18 -13.75
C GLN A 151 -17.73 7.32 -12.63
N SER A 152 -18.09 7.58 -11.37
CA SER A 152 -17.61 6.79 -10.24
C SER A 152 -18.07 5.34 -10.31
N ARG A 153 -19.31 5.07 -10.73
CA ARG A 153 -19.79 3.69 -10.92
C ARG A 153 -18.98 2.98 -12.00
N ALA A 154 -18.77 3.62 -13.16
CA ALA A 154 -18.00 3.02 -14.25
C ALA A 154 -16.56 2.68 -13.84
N GLU A 155 -15.87 3.62 -13.18
CA GLU A 155 -14.48 3.42 -12.73
C GLU A 155 -14.38 2.28 -11.69
N ILE A 156 -15.34 2.19 -10.76
CA ILE A 156 -15.38 1.10 -9.77
C ILE A 156 -15.55 -0.26 -10.45
N GLU A 157 -16.48 -0.39 -11.40
CA GLU A 157 -16.69 -1.67 -12.09
C GLU A 157 -15.46 -2.09 -12.90
N GLN A 158 -14.83 -1.16 -13.61
CA GLN A 158 -13.59 -1.41 -14.36
C GLN A 158 -12.48 -1.92 -13.45
N ALA A 159 -12.25 -1.24 -12.33
CA ALA A 159 -11.22 -1.65 -11.37
C ALA A 159 -11.56 -2.98 -10.70
N ARG A 160 -12.83 -3.22 -10.34
CA ARG A 160 -13.27 -4.49 -9.73
C ARG A 160 -13.03 -5.67 -10.66
N LEU A 161 -13.42 -5.57 -11.93
CA LEU A 161 -13.22 -6.64 -12.89
C LEU A 161 -11.73 -6.91 -13.11
N LEU A 162 -10.89 -5.88 -13.12
CA LEU A 162 -9.44 -6.05 -13.22
C LEU A 162 -8.82 -6.68 -11.95
N VAL A 163 -9.33 -6.36 -10.74
CA VAL A 163 -8.97 -7.09 -9.50
C VAL A 163 -9.31 -8.57 -9.64
N LEU A 164 -10.53 -8.89 -10.08
CA LEU A 164 -10.98 -10.28 -10.21
C LEU A 164 -10.18 -11.03 -11.28
N LYS A 165 -9.85 -10.40 -12.41
CA LYS A 165 -8.95 -10.95 -13.43
C LYS A 165 -7.58 -11.28 -12.84
N ALA A 166 -6.97 -10.34 -12.11
CA ALA A 166 -5.67 -10.55 -11.48
C ALA A 166 -5.71 -11.70 -10.47
N ALA A 167 -6.74 -11.74 -9.62
CA ALA A 167 -6.93 -12.81 -8.63
C ALA A 167 -7.10 -14.18 -9.31
N HIS A 168 -7.94 -14.26 -10.34
CA HIS A 168 -8.15 -15.49 -11.10
C HIS A 168 -6.85 -16.02 -11.73
N LEU A 169 -6.01 -15.15 -12.28
CA LEU A 169 -4.71 -15.56 -12.81
C LEU A 169 -3.73 -15.99 -11.71
N MET A 170 -3.77 -15.34 -10.54
CA MET A 170 -2.99 -15.82 -9.39
C MET A 170 -3.38 -17.24 -8.98
N ASP A 171 -4.68 -17.56 -8.98
CA ASP A 171 -5.20 -18.88 -8.62
C ASP A 171 -4.84 -19.95 -9.68
N THR A 172 -4.90 -19.60 -10.96
CA THR A 172 -4.79 -20.58 -12.06
C THR A 172 -3.38 -20.76 -12.61
N VAL A 173 -2.54 -19.71 -12.58
CA VAL A 173 -1.18 -19.74 -13.16
C VAL A 173 -0.08 -19.26 -12.21
N GLY A 174 -0.44 -18.88 -10.99
CA GLY A 174 0.48 -18.44 -9.95
C GLY A 174 0.97 -16.99 -10.10
N ASN A 175 1.45 -16.42 -9.00
CA ASN A 175 1.80 -15.00 -8.87
C ASN A 175 2.88 -14.53 -9.86
N LYS A 176 3.84 -15.38 -10.22
CA LYS A 176 4.93 -15.03 -11.12
C LYS A 176 4.42 -14.80 -12.54
N THR A 177 3.51 -15.64 -13.00
CA THR A 177 2.89 -15.54 -14.33
C THR A 177 1.89 -14.40 -14.36
N ALA A 178 1.13 -14.20 -13.28
CA ALA A 178 0.17 -13.11 -13.11
C ALA A 178 0.80 -11.72 -12.85
N ALA A 179 2.13 -11.56 -12.95
CA ALA A 179 2.83 -10.34 -12.57
C ALA A 179 2.39 -9.10 -13.37
N LEU A 180 2.02 -9.29 -14.64
CA LEU A 180 1.50 -8.23 -15.49
C LEU A 180 0.18 -7.68 -14.93
N GLU A 181 -0.82 -8.53 -14.72
CA GLU A 181 -2.12 -8.14 -14.17
C GLU A 181 -2.05 -7.55 -12.76
N ILE A 182 -1.17 -8.09 -11.91
CA ILE A 182 -0.90 -7.51 -10.58
C ILE A 182 -0.37 -6.07 -10.70
N SER A 183 0.53 -5.82 -11.65
CA SER A 183 1.10 -4.49 -11.89
C SER A 183 0.05 -3.53 -12.48
N LEU A 184 -0.77 -4.01 -13.42
CA LEU A 184 -1.87 -3.24 -14.01
C LEU A 184 -2.85 -2.78 -12.92
N ILE A 185 -3.34 -3.70 -12.08
CA ILE A 185 -4.33 -3.33 -11.06
C ILE A 185 -3.74 -2.42 -9.98
N LYS A 186 -2.44 -2.58 -9.65
CA LYS A 186 -1.75 -1.75 -8.66
C LYS A 186 -1.64 -0.28 -9.09
N MET A 187 -1.70 0.02 -10.39
CA MET A 187 -1.80 1.40 -10.90
C MET A 187 -3.24 1.90 -10.94
N VAL A 188 -4.16 1.03 -11.38
CA VAL A 188 -5.56 1.39 -11.63
C VAL A 188 -6.34 1.61 -10.34
N ALA A 189 -6.26 0.70 -9.37
CA ALA A 189 -7.13 0.74 -8.20
C ALA A 189 -6.89 1.95 -7.27
N PRO A 190 -5.64 2.34 -6.94
CA PRO A 190 -5.40 3.56 -6.16
C PRO A 190 -5.87 4.83 -6.86
N THR A 191 -5.67 4.94 -8.17
CA THR A 191 -6.12 6.10 -8.96
C THR A 191 -7.64 6.19 -9.02
N MET A 192 -8.31 5.07 -9.23
CA MET A 192 -9.78 4.98 -9.20
C MET A 192 -10.31 5.41 -7.83
N ALA A 193 -9.80 4.80 -6.75
CA ALA A 193 -10.27 5.11 -5.41
C ALA A 193 -10.03 6.59 -5.06
N TYR A 194 -8.88 7.14 -5.43
CA TYR A 194 -8.57 8.56 -5.22
C TYR A 194 -9.63 9.46 -5.87
N ARG A 195 -9.94 9.25 -7.16
CA ARG A 195 -10.92 10.07 -7.90
C ARG A 195 -12.33 9.92 -7.37
N VAL A 196 -12.76 8.71 -7.03
CA VAL A 196 -14.11 8.46 -6.50
C VAL A 196 -14.28 9.09 -5.11
N VAL A 197 -13.29 8.93 -4.23
CA VAL A 197 -13.34 9.49 -2.88
C VAL A 197 -13.30 11.02 -2.94
N ASP A 198 -12.47 11.61 -3.81
CA ASP A 198 -12.39 13.06 -3.99
C ASP A 198 -13.73 13.67 -4.47
N ARG A 199 -14.41 13.03 -5.43
CA ARG A 199 -15.79 13.43 -5.83
C ARG A 199 -16.77 13.35 -4.65
N ALA A 200 -16.63 12.34 -3.80
CA ALA A 200 -17.46 12.22 -2.60
C ALA A 200 -17.15 13.33 -1.59
N ILE A 201 -15.87 13.66 -1.34
CA ILE A 201 -15.48 14.80 -0.50
C ILE A 201 -16.11 16.08 -1.02
N GLN A 202 -16.01 16.34 -2.32
CA GLN A 202 -16.59 17.52 -2.96
C GLN A 202 -18.11 17.60 -2.76
N ALA A 203 -18.83 16.48 -2.86
CA ALA A 203 -20.27 16.43 -2.62
C ALA A 203 -20.66 16.69 -1.15
N PHE A 204 -19.76 16.40 -0.20
CA PHE A 204 -19.95 16.72 1.21
C PHE A 204 -19.57 18.17 1.55
N GLY A 205 -18.76 18.82 0.71
CA GLY A 205 -18.15 20.13 0.99
C GLY A 205 -17.09 20.00 2.10
N ALA A 206 -16.93 21.04 2.92
CA ALA A 206 -15.94 21.04 4.01
C ALA A 206 -16.12 19.87 4.99
N ALA A 207 -17.35 19.35 5.17
CA ALA A 207 -17.60 18.17 6.00
C ALA A 207 -16.84 16.92 5.51
N GLY A 208 -16.58 16.79 4.20
CA GLY A 208 -15.82 15.67 3.65
C GLY A 208 -14.33 15.68 4.04
N LEU A 209 -13.81 16.84 4.47
CA LEU A 209 -12.44 16.99 4.98
C LEU A 209 -12.33 16.69 6.48
N SER A 210 -13.45 16.65 7.19
CA SER A 210 -13.50 16.44 8.63
C SER A 210 -13.40 14.96 9.01
N SER A 211 -13.24 14.69 10.31
CA SER A 211 -13.28 13.35 10.90
C SER A 211 -14.69 12.79 11.10
N ASP A 212 -15.75 13.57 10.86
CA ASP A 212 -17.14 13.12 11.00
C ASP A 212 -17.51 12.06 9.96
N PHE A 213 -16.74 11.99 8.87
CA PHE A 213 -16.91 11.04 7.78
C PHE A 213 -15.57 10.38 7.45
N PRO A 214 -15.56 9.12 6.98
CA PRO A 214 -14.33 8.40 6.69
C PRO A 214 -13.61 8.87 5.41
N LEU A 215 -14.14 9.89 4.72
CA LEU A 215 -13.71 10.26 3.37
C LEU A 215 -12.26 10.77 3.32
N ALA A 216 -11.87 11.64 4.25
CA ALA A 216 -10.50 12.14 4.32
C ALA A 216 -9.48 11.00 4.53
N GLN A 217 -9.81 10.03 5.39
CA GLN A 217 -8.97 8.86 5.64
C GLN A 217 -8.90 7.95 4.41
N PHE A 218 -10.02 7.69 3.74
CA PHE A 218 -10.04 6.91 2.50
C PHE A 218 -9.21 7.57 1.39
N HIS A 219 -9.25 8.90 1.29
CA HIS A 219 -8.49 9.66 0.31
C HIS A 219 -6.99 9.58 0.60
N ALA A 220 -6.58 9.76 1.86
CA ALA A 220 -5.20 9.62 2.30
C ALA A 220 -4.64 8.23 1.97
N TRP A 221 -5.40 7.16 2.23
CA TRP A 221 -4.99 5.79 1.90
C TRP A 221 -4.90 5.55 0.39
N ALA A 222 -5.87 6.00 -0.40
CA ALA A 222 -5.81 5.90 -1.85
C ALA A 222 -4.56 6.60 -2.40
N ARG A 223 -4.20 7.75 -1.84
CA ARG A 223 -2.98 8.47 -2.22
C ARG A 223 -1.70 7.78 -1.77
N ALA A 224 -1.65 7.26 -0.54
CA ALA A 224 -0.48 6.55 0.00
C ALA A 224 -0.19 5.27 -0.80
N LEU A 225 -1.23 4.57 -1.25
CA LEU A 225 -1.10 3.35 -2.05
C LEU A 225 -0.65 3.58 -3.50
N ARG A 226 -0.48 4.84 -3.93
CA ARG A 226 0.27 5.18 -5.16
C ARG A 226 1.80 5.21 -4.94
N LEU A 227 2.25 5.04 -3.69
CA LEU A 227 3.66 4.99 -3.30
C LEU A 227 4.03 3.64 -2.67
N ALA A 228 3.20 3.17 -1.72
CA ALA A 228 3.41 1.91 -1.03
C ALA A 228 3.33 0.72 -2.01
N ASP A 229 4.08 -0.35 -1.70
CA ASP A 229 4.24 -1.56 -2.53
C ASP A 229 4.69 -1.31 -3.99
N GLY A 230 5.36 -0.18 -4.21
CA GLY A 230 5.88 0.26 -5.50
C GLY A 230 5.11 1.46 -6.04
N PRO A 231 5.80 2.58 -6.32
CA PRO A 231 5.20 3.73 -7.00
C PRO A 231 4.61 3.36 -8.36
N ASP A 232 3.60 4.10 -8.79
CA ASP A 232 2.91 3.86 -10.07
C ASP A 232 3.92 3.78 -11.24
N GLU A 233 4.93 4.65 -11.26
CA GLU A 233 5.93 4.75 -12.33
C GLU A 233 6.80 3.48 -12.43
N VAL A 234 7.05 2.80 -11.31
CA VAL A 234 7.78 1.52 -11.30
C VAL A 234 6.95 0.43 -11.96
N HIS A 235 5.64 0.42 -11.70
CA HIS A 235 4.71 -0.52 -12.34
C HIS A 235 4.52 -0.19 -13.82
N GLN A 236 4.40 1.08 -14.19
CA GLN A 236 4.31 1.52 -15.58
C GLN A 236 5.53 1.07 -16.39
N ALA A 237 6.74 1.28 -15.86
CA ALA A 237 7.96 0.84 -16.50
C ALA A 237 8.04 -0.69 -16.62
N ALA A 238 7.53 -1.44 -15.64
CA ALA A 238 7.48 -2.90 -15.69
C ALA A 238 6.49 -3.40 -16.76
N VAL A 239 5.28 -2.84 -16.79
CA VAL A 239 4.25 -3.14 -17.80
C VAL A 239 4.77 -2.84 -19.20
N ALA A 240 5.30 -1.64 -19.44
CA ALA A 240 5.83 -1.26 -20.75
C ALA A 240 6.94 -2.22 -21.23
N LYS A 241 7.82 -2.66 -20.33
CA LYS A 241 8.85 -3.67 -20.66
C LYS A 241 8.30 -5.05 -20.98
N ILE A 242 7.14 -5.42 -20.45
CA ILE A 242 6.48 -6.69 -20.75
C ILE A 242 5.79 -6.59 -22.11
N GLU A 243 5.04 -5.51 -22.34
CA GLU A 243 4.36 -5.24 -23.62
C GLU A 243 5.34 -5.20 -24.80
N LEU A 244 6.50 -4.56 -24.65
CA LEU A 244 7.50 -4.43 -25.72
C LEU A 244 8.34 -5.69 -25.99
N LYS A 245 8.17 -6.77 -25.22
CA LYS A 245 8.84 -8.05 -25.48
C LYS A 245 8.06 -8.93 -26.46
N HIS A 246 6.82 -8.55 -26.73
CA HIS A 246 5.91 -9.20 -27.65
C HIS A 246 5.67 -8.29 -28.86
#